data_AF-A0A367M2J5-F1
#
_entry.id   AF-A0A367M2J5-F1
#
_cell.length_a   1.000
_cell.length_b   1.000
_cell.length_c   1.000
_cell.angle_alpha   90.00
_cell.angle_beta   90.00
_cell.angle_gamma   90.00
#
_symmetry.space_group_name_H-M   'P 1'
#
loop_
_entity.id
_entity.type
_entity.pdbx_description
1 polymer ?
#
loop_
_entity_poly.entity_id
_entity_poly.type
_entity_poly.pdbx_seq_one_letter_code
_entity_poly.pdbx_strand_id
1 'polypeptide(L)'
;AAVMATEPVVRGRAEQVAVAVSTVVVFGTLGIFLYPALFQLDQDWGLLPRDPGTWGVYIGATVHEVAQVVAAGRSIGIEAADTAVIAKMVRVMMLAPFLILLSAWLARDKAHRRQHSGATKITIPWFAVGFVLVAGLNSLVSLPPALVSHVNDLDTFLLAMAMAGLGLGTHLSAIRRAGLKPLLLAALLFAWLVLGGGLLTRLALA
;
A
#
# COMPACT_ATOMS: atom_id res chain seq x y z
N ALA A 1 3.40 5.67 -2.95
CA ALA A 1 4.47 6.03 -1.97
C ALA A 1 5.81 5.31 -2.22
N ALA A 2 5.85 3.97 -2.16
CA ALA A 2 7.09 3.19 -2.24
C ALA A 2 7.96 3.49 -3.48
N VAL A 3 7.35 3.58 -4.66
CA VAL A 3 8.04 3.89 -5.93
C VAL A 3 8.78 5.23 -5.85
N MET A 4 8.07 6.29 -5.45
CA MET A 4 8.63 7.64 -5.29
C MET A 4 9.69 7.71 -4.20
N ALA A 5 9.51 6.98 -3.09
CA ALA A 5 10.49 6.95 -2.01
C ALA A 5 11.78 6.19 -2.38
N THR A 6 11.68 5.23 -3.31
CA THR A 6 12.81 4.41 -3.78
C THR A 6 13.56 5.06 -4.95
N GLU A 7 12.87 5.89 -5.75
CA GLU A 7 13.42 6.63 -6.90
C GLU A 7 14.81 7.25 -6.67
N PRO A 8 15.07 8.04 -5.61
CA PRO A 8 16.37 8.68 -5.42
C PRO A 8 17.47 7.67 -5.05
N VAL A 9 17.09 6.54 -4.44
CA VAL A 9 18.01 5.47 -4.02
C VAL A 9 18.50 4.68 -5.24
N VAL A 10 17.58 4.34 -6.14
CA VAL A 10 17.89 3.57 -7.36
C VAL A 10 18.27 4.45 -8.56
N ARG A 11 18.16 5.78 -8.41
CA ARG A 11 18.36 6.78 -9.48
C ARG A 11 17.46 6.49 -10.70
N GLY A 12 16.18 6.26 -10.41
CA GLY A 12 15.19 5.92 -11.43
C GLY A 12 14.95 7.09 -12.40
N ARG A 13 14.74 6.80 -13.68
CA ARG A 13 14.33 7.84 -14.64
C ARG A 13 12.86 8.22 -14.39
N ALA A 14 12.53 9.50 -14.48
CA ALA A 14 11.18 10.02 -14.24
C ALA A 14 10.11 9.31 -15.09
N GLU A 15 10.44 8.95 -16.34
CA GLU A 15 9.58 8.17 -17.23
C GLU A 15 9.24 6.78 -16.65
N GLN A 16 10.22 6.08 -16.07
CA GLN A 16 10.05 4.75 -15.48
C GLN A 16 9.26 4.81 -14.18
N VAL A 17 9.49 5.87 -13.38
CA VAL A 17 8.75 6.15 -12.14
C VAL A 17 7.28 6.42 -12.45
N ALA A 18 7.00 7.25 -13.46
CA ALA A 18 5.64 7.53 -13.89
C ALA A 18 4.93 6.26 -14.37
N VAL A 19 5.61 5.41 -15.16
CA VAL A 19 5.07 4.10 -15.58
C VAL A 19 4.77 3.20 -14.38
N ALA A 20 5.70 3.06 -13.44
CA ALA A 20 5.54 2.22 -12.26
C ALA A 20 4.42 2.71 -11.33
N VAL A 21 4.31 4.03 -11.10
CA VAL A 21 3.19 4.61 -10.34
C VAL A 21 1.87 4.33 -11.06
N SER A 22 1.83 4.52 -12.37
CA SER A 22 0.60 4.33 -13.14
C SER A 22 0.11 2.88 -13.14
N THR A 23 1.02 1.90 -13.28
CA THR A 23 0.63 0.48 -13.23
C THR A 23 0.14 0.08 -11.84
N VAL A 24 0.80 0.56 -10.77
CA VAL A 24 0.34 0.37 -9.39
C VAL A 24 -1.07 0.91 -9.18
N VAL A 25 -1.35 2.11 -9.69
CA VAL A 25 -2.70 2.70 -9.61
C VAL A 25 -3.71 1.83 -10.36
N VAL A 26 -3.43 1.42 -11.60
CA VAL A 26 -4.36 0.60 -12.41
C VAL A 26 -4.70 -0.72 -11.71
N PHE A 27 -3.70 -1.51 -11.32
CA PHE A 27 -3.94 -2.81 -10.68
C PHE A 27 -4.51 -2.68 -9.27
N GLY A 28 -4.15 -1.63 -8.55
CA GLY A 28 -4.78 -1.33 -7.27
C GLY A 28 -6.26 -0.95 -7.42
N THR A 29 -6.63 -0.22 -8.47
CA THR A 29 -8.03 0.12 -8.78
C THR A 29 -8.81 -1.12 -9.20
N LEU A 30 -8.20 -2.02 -9.98
CA LEU A 30 -8.78 -3.35 -10.23
C LEU A 30 -8.99 -4.12 -8.91
N GLY A 31 -8.06 -4.00 -7.96
CA GLY A 31 -8.16 -4.55 -6.61
C GLY A 31 -9.41 -4.09 -5.84
N ILE A 32 -9.87 -2.85 -6.02
CA ILE A 32 -11.08 -2.35 -5.35
C ILE A 32 -12.29 -3.24 -5.63
N PHE A 33 -12.42 -3.73 -6.87
CA PHE A 33 -13.54 -4.59 -7.28
C PHE A 33 -13.22 -6.07 -7.13
N LEU A 34 -11.96 -6.46 -7.36
CA LEU A 34 -11.55 -7.85 -7.32
C LEU A 34 -11.65 -8.45 -5.91
N TYR A 35 -11.17 -7.76 -4.87
CA TYR A 35 -11.14 -8.32 -3.52
C TYR A 35 -12.54 -8.59 -2.94
N PRO A 36 -13.52 -7.69 -3.07
CA PRO A 36 -14.91 -7.97 -2.66
C PRO A 36 -15.54 -9.10 -3.45
N ALA A 37 -15.26 -9.21 -4.75
CA ALA A 37 -15.74 -10.33 -5.56
C ALA A 37 -15.11 -11.66 -5.12
N LEU A 38 -13.82 -11.67 -4.80
CA LEU A 38 -13.13 -12.84 -4.24
C LEU A 38 -13.70 -13.21 -2.86
N PHE A 39 -14.02 -12.23 -2.01
CA PHE A 39 -14.66 -12.48 -0.72
C PHE A 39 -16.02 -13.14 -0.88
N GLN A 40 -16.86 -12.65 -1.80
CA GLN A 40 -18.17 -13.26 -2.07
C GLN A 40 -18.02 -14.70 -2.60
N LEU A 41 -17.10 -14.93 -3.54
CA LEU A 41 -16.83 -16.27 -4.06
C LEU A 41 -16.28 -17.23 -2.99
N ASP A 42 -15.46 -16.72 -2.08
CA ASP A 42 -14.89 -17.50 -0.99
C ASP A 42 -15.94 -17.92 0.06
N GLN A 43 -17.08 -17.24 0.14
CA GLN A 43 -18.17 -17.68 1.03
C GLN A 43 -18.64 -19.09 0.68
N ASP A 44 -18.61 -19.45 -0.60
CA ASP A 44 -18.98 -20.78 -1.10
C ASP A 44 -17.85 -21.81 -0.98
N TRP A 45 -16.60 -21.39 -1.22
CA TRP A 45 -15.46 -22.31 -1.34
C TRP A 45 -14.71 -22.53 -0.02
N GLY A 46 -14.78 -21.57 0.92
CA GLY A 46 -14.15 -21.63 2.23
C GLY A 46 -12.63 -21.79 2.18
N LEU A 47 -11.95 -21.09 1.25
CA LEU A 47 -10.49 -21.12 1.15
C LEU A 47 -9.83 -20.33 2.27
N LEU A 48 -10.44 -19.22 2.70
CA LEU A 48 -10.01 -18.43 3.85
C LEU A 48 -11.03 -18.54 4.99
N PRO A 49 -10.60 -18.30 6.25
CA PRO A 49 -11.52 -18.05 7.34
C PRO A 49 -12.54 -16.97 6.95
N ARG A 50 -13.83 -17.21 7.22
CA ARG A 50 -14.94 -16.27 6.93
C ARG A 50 -14.93 -15.01 7.81
N ASP A 51 -13.86 -14.80 8.54
CA ASP A 51 -13.65 -13.67 9.42
C ASP A 51 -13.34 -12.39 8.60
N PRO A 52 -14.10 -11.30 8.79
CA PRO A 52 -13.82 -10.02 8.14
C PRO A 52 -12.42 -9.47 8.44
N GLY A 53 -11.89 -9.71 9.64
CA GLY A 53 -10.54 -9.31 10.03
C GLY A 53 -9.48 -9.96 9.14
N THR A 54 -9.60 -11.26 8.88
CA THR A 54 -8.71 -12.04 8.00
C THR A 54 -8.67 -11.49 6.58
N TRP A 55 -9.84 -11.16 6.02
CA TRP A 55 -9.93 -10.49 4.72
C TRP A 55 -9.37 -9.07 4.75
N GLY A 56 -9.50 -8.38 5.87
CA GLY A 56 -8.83 -7.10 6.11
C GLY A 56 -7.31 -7.23 6.03
N VAL A 57 -6.71 -8.19 6.75
CA VAL A 57 -5.27 -8.47 6.70
C VAL A 57 -4.83 -8.76 5.27
N TYR A 58 -5.58 -9.62 4.56
CA TYR A 58 -5.28 -9.97 3.17
C TYR A 58 -5.25 -8.72 2.27
N ILE A 59 -6.32 -7.92 2.28
CA ILE A 59 -6.41 -6.67 1.49
C ILE A 59 -5.24 -5.73 1.82
N GLY A 60 -4.98 -5.47 3.10
CA GLY A 60 -3.89 -4.59 3.53
C GLY A 60 -2.50 -5.10 3.11
N ALA A 61 -2.33 -6.42 3.09
CA ALA A 61 -1.10 -7.10 2.71
C ALA A 61 -0.83 -7.11 1.20
N THR A 62 -1.83 -6.91 0.34
CA THR A 62 -1.67 -7.12 -1.12
C THR A 62 -2.12 -5.97 -1.99
N VAL A 63 -3.17 -5.22 -1.63
CA VAL A 63 -3.56 -3.99 -2.34
C VAL A 63 -2.48 -2.94 -2.14
N HIS A 64 -2.19 -2.11 -3.14
CA HIS A 64 -0.95 -1.34 -3.17
C HIS A 64 -1.05 0.00 -2.44
N GLU A 65 -2.17 0.72 -2.59
CA GLU A 65 -2.36 2.05 -2.00
C GLU A 65 -3.43 2.09 -0.90
N VAL A 66 -3.26 3.03 0.03
CA VAL A 66 -4.14 3.18 1.22
C VAL A 66 -5.58 3.45 0.82
N ALA A 67 -5.81 4.35 -0.12
CA ALA A 67 -7.17 4.68 -0.55
C ALA A 67 -7.91 3.48 -1.16
N GLN A 68 -7.19 2.67 -1.94
CA GLN A 68 -7.73 1.44 -2.53
C GLN A 68 -7.98 0.35 -1.47
N VAL A 69 -7.10 0.27 -0.46
CA VAL A 69 -7.28 -0.60 0.72
C VAL A 69 -8.55 -0.24 1.47
N VAL A 70 -8.75 1.05 1.77
CA VAL A 70 -9.95 1.52 2.47
C VAL A 70 -11.20 1.21 1.64
N ALA A 71 -11.18 1.52 0.34
CA ALA A 71 -12.31 1.27 -0.54
C ALA A 71 -12.69 -0.22 -0.60
N ALA A 72 -11.72 -1.11 -0.84
CA ALA A 72 -11.94 -2.56 -0.90
C ALA A 72 -12.40 -3.12 0.45
N GLY A 73 -11.77 -2.70 1.54
CA GLY A 73 -12.12 -3.15 2.89
C GLY A 73 -13.53 -2.72 3.28
N ARG A 74 -13.90 -1.45 3.05
CA ARG A 74 -15.24 -0.92 3.37
C ARG A 74 -16.36 -1.63 2.62
N SER A 75 -16.11 -2.10 1.39
CA SER A 75 -17.10 -2.89 0.64
C SER A 75 -17.32 -4.30 1.19
N ILE A 76 -16.41 -4.81 2.04
CA ILE A 76 -16.60 -6.07 2.79
C ILE A 76 -17.23 -5.77 4.16
N GLY A 77 -16.70 -4.78 4.88
CA GLY A 77 -17.21 -4.35 6.18
C GLY A 77 -16.29 -3.38 6.90
N ILE A 78 -16.79 -2.76 7.97
CA ILE A 78 -16.03 -1.79 8.78
C ILE A 78 -14.79 -2.46 9.40
N GLU A 79 -14.98 -3.65 10.00
CA GLU A 79 -13.91 -4.42 10.63
C GLU A 79 -12.80 -4.81 9.63
N ALA A 80 -13.18 -5.24 8.43
CA ALA A 80 -12.24 -5.54 7.35
C ALA A 80 -11.46 -4.29 6.93
N ALA A 81 -12.13 -3.14 6.80
CA ALA A 81 -11.49 -1.87 6.46
C ALA A 81 -10.46 -1.44 7.50
N ASP A 82 -10.83 -1.45 8.78
CA ASP A 82 -9.97 -1.01 9.88
C ASP A 82 -8.73 -1.91 9.96
N THR A 83 -8.93 -3.23 9.90
CA THR A 83 -7.83 -4.21 9.90
C THR A 83 -6.94 -4.06 8.67
N ALA A 84 -7.52 -3.80 7.49
CA ALA A 84 -6.76 -3.59 6.26
C ALA A 84 -5.91 -2.33 6.29
N VAL A 85 -6.43 -1.23 6.84
CA VAL A 85 -5.67 0.01 7.02
C VAL A 85 -4.50 -0.22 7.97
N ILE A 86 -4.71 -0.90 9.09
CA ILE A 86 -3.64 -1.23 10.04
C ILE A 86 -2.55 -2.04 9.33
N ALA A 87 -2.90 -3.15 8.68
CA ALA A 87 -1.95 -3.99 7.96
C ALA A 87 -1.19 -3.22 6.87
N LYS A 88 -1.89 -2.35 6.13
CA LYS A 88 -1.29 -1.47 5.12
C LYS A 88 -0.32 -0.47 5.76
N MET A 89 -0.70 0.19 6.86
CA MET A 89 0.15 1.17 7.54
C MET A 89 1.42 0.55 8.08
N VAL A 90 1.36 -0.64 8.67
CA VAL A 90 2.55 -1.39 9.09
C VAL A 90 3.52 -1.57 7.93
N ARG A 91 3.05 -2.01 6.75
CA ARG A 91 3.90 -2.16 5.56
C ARG A 91 4.46 -0.84 5.05
N VAL A 92 3.67 0.22 5.12
CA VAL A 92 4.11 1.56 4.72
C VAL A 92 5.20 2.06 5.69
N MET A 93 5.10 1.77 6.99
CA MET A 93 6.16 2.04 7.98
C MET A 93 7.42 1.22 7.69
N MET A 94 7.28 -0.02 7.23
CA MET A 94 8.40 -0.87 6.81
C MET A 94 9.17 -0.33 5.58
N LEU A 95 8.69 0.73 4.91
CA LEU A 95 9.47 1.41 3.87
C LEU A 95 10.76 2.03 4.43
N ALA A 96 10.75 2.55 5.66
CA ALA A 96 11.95 3.12 6.27
C ALA A 96 13.07 2.08 6.43
N PRO A 97 12.87 0.92 7.10
CA PRO A 97 13.90 -0.11 7.18
C PRO A 97 14.26 -0.68 5.79
N PHE A 98 13.29 -0.85 4.89
CA PHE A 98 13.55 -1.28 3.52
C PHE A 98 14.51 -0.34 2.78
N LEU A 99 14.29 0.97 2.82
CA LEU A 99 15.13 1.95 2.13
C LEU A 99 16.54 2.03 2.72
N ILE A 100 16.69 1.87 4.04
CA ILE A 100 18.00 1.80 4.70
C ILE A 100 18.77 0.58 4.20
N LEU A 101 18.14 -0.60 4.22
CA LEU A 101 18.75 -1.85 3.75
C LEU A 101 19.12 -1.78 2.27
N LEU A 102 18.22 -1.28 1.43
CA LEU A 102 18.44 -1.12 0.00
C LEU A 102 19.61 -0.15 -0.28
N SER A 103 19.65 0.98 0.42
CA SER A 103 20.73 1.96 0.27
C SER A 103 22.07 1.38 0.71
N ALA A 104 22.11 0.64 1.82
CA ALA A 104 23.32 -0.04 2.29
C ALA A 104 23.79 -1.13 1.32
N TRP A 105 22.88 -1.91 0.75
CA TRP A 105 23.18 -2.94 -0.24
C TRP A 105 23.76 -2.35 -1.52
N LEU A 106 23.13 -1.32 -2.09
CA LEU A 106 23.63 -0.63 -3.29
C LEU A 106 24.94 0.14 -3.04
N ALA A 107 25.19 0.60 -1.82
CA ALA A 107 26.45 1.24 -1.43
C ALA A 107 27.61 0.24 -1.35
N ARG A 108 27.36 -1.00 -0.89
CA ARG A 108 28.38 -2.07 -0.87
C ARG A 108 28.89 -2.40 -2.27
N ASP A 109 28.00 -2.42 -3.26
CA ASP A 109 28.36 -2.67 -4.66
C ASP A 109 29.24 -1.54 -5.27
N LYS A 110 29.11 -0.31 -4.76
CA LYS A 110 29.92 0.85 -5.18
C LYS A 110 31.22 1.00 -4.40
N ALA A 111 31.33 0.42 -3.21
CA ALA A 111 32.54 0.47 -2.38
C ALA A 111 33.75 -0.21 -3.05
N HIS A 112 33.54 -1.10 -4.02
CA HIS A 112 34.61 -1.64 -4.87
C HIS A 112 35.16 -0.65 -5.93
N ARG A 113 34.58 0.54 -6.12
CA ARG A 113 34.92 1.43 -7.25
C ARG A 113 35.39 2.86 -6.97
N ARG A 114 35.24 3.45 -5.78
CA ARG A 114 36.03 4.60 -5.26
C ARG A 114 35.41 5.26 -4.02
N GLN A 115 36.32 5.80 -3.21
CA GLN A 115 36.20 6.59 -2.00
C GLN A 115 35.42 7.90 -2.22
N HIS A 116 34.23 8.02 -1.61
CA HIS A 116 33.68 9.27 -1.09
C HIS A 116 32.48 8.94 -0.18
N SER A 117 32.73 9.03 1.13
CA SER A 117 31.72 8.90 2.19
C SER A 117 30.85 10.16 2.19
N GLY A 118 29.71 10.10 1.52
CA GLY A 118 28.58 10.98 1.78
C GLY A 118 27.60 10.20 2.64
N ALA A 119 27.33 10.68 3.87
CA ALA A 119 26.37 10.04 4.76
C ALA A 119 25.03 9.83 4.03
N THR A 120 24.59 8.58 3.96
CA THR A 120 23.29 8.22 3.40
C THR A 120 22.23 8.95 4.23
N LYS A 121 21.63 10.01 3.67
CA LYS A 121 20.60 10.79 4.36
C LYS A 121 19.39 9.89 4.57
N ILE A 122 19.20 9.42 5.80
CA ILE A 122 18.04 8.62 6.17
C ILE A 122 16.84 9.55 6.18
N THR A 123 15.94 9.38 5.22
CA THR A 123 14.67 10.11 5.20
C THR A 123 13.67 9.36 6.06
N ILE A 124 13.41 9.87 7.26
CA ILE A 124 12.35 9.35 8.12
C ILE A 124 10.99 9.74 7.52
N PRO A 125 10.08 8.78 7.27
CA PRO A 125 8.74 9.09 6.79
C PRO A 125 7.93 9.76 7.92
N TRP A 126 7.81 11.08 7.88
CA TRP A 126 7.11 11.84 8.93
C TRP A 126 5.64 11.41 9.10
N PHE A 127 5.00 10.94 8.03
CA PHE A 127 3.64 10.37 8.11
C PHE A 127 3.59 9.13 9.03
N ALA A 128 4.64 8.29 9.04
CA ALA A 128 4.70 7.10 9.87
C ALA A 128 4.84 7.49 11.35
N VAL A 129 5.66 8.52 11.63
CA VAL A 129 5.79 9.08 12.98
C VAL A 129 4.45 9.63 13.46
N GLY A 130 3.77 10.43 12.62
CA GLY A 130 2.43 10.92 12.92
C GLY A 130 1.42 9.80 13.17
N PHE A 131 1.40 8.77 12.33
CA PHE A 131 0.54 7.60 12.51
C PHE A 131 0.79 6.90 13.86
N VAL A 132 2.05 6.63 14.22
CA VAL A 132 2.40 5.98 15.50
C VAL A 132 1.99 6.85 16.69
N LEU A 133 2.21 8.16 16.63
CA LEU A 133 1.83 9.06 17.70
C LEU A 133 0.32 9.13 17.88
N VAL A 134 -0.45 9.25 16.79
CA VAL A 134 -1.92 9.32 16.85
C VAL A 134 -2.51 7.97 17.28
N ALA A 135 -1.99 6.85 16.76
CA ALA A 135 -2.39 5.51 17.19
C ALA A 135 -2.09 5.28 18.67
N GLY A 136 -0.91 5.69 19.14
CA GLY A 136 -0.53 5.63 20.55
C GLY A 136 -1.43 6.51 21.43
N LEU A 137 -1.73 7.73 21.00
CA LEU A 137 -2.66 8.62 21.69
C LEU A 137 -4.06 8.01 21.77
N ASN A 138 -4.59 7.49 20.67
CA ASN A 138 -5.89 6.83 20.63
C ASN A 138 -5.94 5.56 21.49
N SER A 139 -4.82 4.84 21.62
CA SER A 139 -4.71 3.62 22.43
C SER A 139 -4.56 3.90 23.94
N LEU A 140 -3.88 4.98 24.31
CA LEU A 140 -3.54 5.30 25.71
C LEU A 140 -4.51 6.29 26.34
N VAL A 141 -5.18 7.12 25.54
CA VAL A 141 -6.09 8.16 25.99
C VAL A 141 -7.50 7.85 25.53
N SER A 142 -8.43 7.71 26.46
CA SER A 142 -9.85 7.57 26.14
C SER A 142 -10.39 8.90 25.61
N LEU A 143 -10.53 9.00 24.28
CA LEU A 143 -11.09 10.17 23.62
C LEU A 143 -12.63 10.14 23.65
N PRO A 144 -13.30 11.31 23.72
CA PRO A 144 -14.76 11.39 23.60
C PRO A 144 -15.25 10.77 22.27
N PRO A 145 -16.29 9.92 22.29
CA PRO A 145 -16.80 9.28 21.06
C PRO A 145 -17.21 10.27 19.97
N ALA A 146 -17.80 11.41 20.36
CA ALA A 146 -18.18 12.46 19.42
C ALA A 146 -16.97 13.05 18.68
N LEU A 147 -15.84 13.24 19.38
CA LEU A 147 -14.61 13.74 18.77
C LEU A 147 -14.06 12.74 17.74
N VAL A 148 -14.03 11.46 18.09
CA VAL A 148 -13.58 10.39 17.18
C VAL A 148 -14.48 10.31 15.95
N SER A 149 -15.80 10.42 16.12
CA SER A 149 -16.75 10.44 15.00
C SER A 149 -16.47 11.60 14.04
N HIS A 150 -16.34 12.83 14.55
CA HIS A 150 -16.06 13.99 13.70
C HIS A 150 -14.72 13.89 12.97
N VAL A 151 -13.70 13.31 13.63
CA VAL A 151 -12.41 13.05 12.98
C VAL A 151 -12.54 12.03 11.85
N ASN A 152 -13.33 10.96 12.05
CA ASN A 152 -13.58 9.95 11.02
C ASN A 152 -14.40 10.48 9.84
N ASP A 153 -15.37 11.36 10.10
CA ASP A 153 -16.14 12.05 9.05
C ASP A 153 -15.21 12.95 8.21
N LEU A 154 -14.33 13.70 8.88
CA LEU A 154 -13.34 14.53 8.22
C LEU A 154 -12.33 13.69 7.42
N ASP A 155 -11.84 12.57 7.97
CA ASP A 155 -10.98 11.62 7.26
C ASP A 155 -11.65 11.11 5.98
N THR A 156 -12.92 10.68 6.07
CA THR A 156 -13.69 10.20 4.92
C THR A 156 -13.82 11.27 3.84
N PHE A 157 -14.09 12.52 4.23
CA PHE A 157 -14.16 13.64 3.31
C PHE A 157 -12.81 13.94 2.64
N LEU A 158 -11.73 13.99 3.41
CA LEU A 158 -10.36 14.21 2.90
C LEU A 158 -9.91 13.07 1.99
N LEU A 159 -10.24 11.83 2.33
CA LEU A 159 -9.96 10.65 1.52
C LEU A 159 -10.69 10.73 0.19
N ALA A 160 -11.98 11.08 0.19
CA ALA A 160 -12.76 11.27 -1.02
C ALA A 160 -12.13 12.35 -1.93
N MET A 161 -11.72 13.50 -1.36
CA MET A 161 -11.02 14.54 -2.11
C MET A 161 -9.67 14.07 -2.66
N ALA A 162 -8.89 13.30 -1.88
CA ALA A 162 -7.61 12.76 -2.32
C ALA A 162 -7.78 11.77 -3.48
N MET A 163 -8.79 10.89 -3.42
CA MET A 163 -9.11 9.95 -4.51
C MET A 163 -9.59 10.68 -5.76
N ALA A 164 -10.41 11.72 -5.62
CA ALA A 164 -10.83 12.57 -6.73
C ALA A 164 -9.61 13.25 -7.38
N GLY A 165 -8.70 13.82 -6.59
CA GLY A 165 -7.45 14.41 -7.08
C GLY A 165 -6.56 13.41 -7.80
N LEU A 166 -6.40 12.19 -7.26
CA LEU A 166 -5.64 11.12 -7.91
C LEU A 166 -6.27 10.74 -9.26
N GLY A 167 -7.60 10.64 -9.33
CA GLY A 167 -8.33 10.37 -10.58
C GLY A 167 -8.18 11.48 -11.63
N LEU A 168 -8.16 12.74 -11.21
CA LEU A 168 -7.93 13.89 -12.11
C LEU A 168 -6.47 13.98 -12.58
N GLY A 169 -5.51 13.55 -11.74
CA GLY A 169 -4.08 13.52 -12.04
C GLY A 169 -3.61 12.30 -12.84
N THR A 170 -4.46 11.27 -13.00
CA THR A 170 -4.10 10.08 -13.78
C THR A 170 -4.01 10.39 -15.27
N HIS A 171 -2.77 10.57 -15.75
CA HIS A 171 -2.48 10.66 -17.17
C HIS A 171 -2.63 9.28 -17.84
N LEU A 172 -3.81 8.97 -18.38
CA LEU A 172 -4.04 7.79 -19.22
C LEU A 172 -3.00 7.66 -20.36
N SER A 173 -2.47 8.79 -20.81
CA SER A 173 -1.39 8.88 -21.79
C SER A 173 -0.07 8.29 -21.31
N ALA A 174 0.25 8.36 -20.01
CA ALA A 174 1.47 7.75 -19.43
C ALA A 174 1.38 6.22 -19.40
N ILE A 175 0.19 5.67 -19.11
CA ILE A 175 -0.08 4.22 -19.20
C ILE A 175 0.09 3.75 -20.65
N ARG A 176 -0.46 4.49 -21.61
CA ARG A 176 -0.36 4.14 -23.03
C ARG A 176 1.08 4.23 -23.56
N ARG A 177 1.90 5.15 -23.04
CA ARG A 177 3.32 5.30 -23.41
C ARG A 177 4.23 4.26 -22.76
N ALA A 178 3.81 3.59 -21.68
CA ALA A 178 4.57 2.53 -21.02
C ALA A 178 4.84 1.31 -21.93
N GLY A 179 3.95 1.05 -22.89
CA GLY A 179 3.96 -0.15 -23.71
C GLY A 179 3.43 -1.40 -23.00
N LEU A 180 3.34 -2.50 -23.73
CA LEU A 180 2.70 -3.73 -23.25
C LEU A 180 3.55 -4.50 -22.21
N LYS A 181 4.88 -4.43 -22.33
CA LYS A 181 5.79 -5.22 -21.47
C LYS A 181 5.68 -4.85 -19.98
N PRO A 182 5.70 -3.56 -19.57
CA PRO A 182 5.54 -3.21 -18.15
C PRO A 182 4.15 -3.59 -17.60
N LEU A 183 3.11 -3.53 -18.44
CA LEU A 183 1.76 -3.91 -18.03
C LEU A 183 1.64 -5.41 -17.78
N LEU A 184 2.23 -6.24 -18.65
CA LEU A 184 2.29 -7.69 -18.46
C LEU A 184 3.07 -8.08 -17.20
N LEU A 185 4.21 -7.43 -16.96
CA LEU A 185 4.97 -7.65 -15.73
C LEU A 185 4.13 -7.28 -14.50
N ALA A 186 3.47 -6.11 -14.52
CA ALA A 186 2.60 -5.69 -13.43
C ALA A 186 1.42 -6.65 -13.23
N ALA A 187 0.82 -7.18 -14.30
CA ALA A 187 -0.23 -8.18 -14.22
C ALA A 187 0.26 -9.47 -13.56
N LEU A 188 1.45 -9.96 -13.94
CA LEU A 188 2.06 -11.15 -13.34
C LEU A 188 2.34 -10.94 -11.85
N LEU A 189 2.92 -9.79 -11.48
CA LEU A 189 3.17 -9.43 -10.09
C LEU A 189 1.86 -9.28 -9.30
N PHE A 190 0.83 -8.73 -9.91
CA PHE A 190 -0.49 -8.60 -9.29
C PHE A 190 -1.12 -9.98 -9.05
N ALA A 191 -1.10 -10.87 -10.05
CA ALA A 191 -1.57 -12.25 -9.89
C ALA A 191 -0.78 -13.00 -8.81
N TRP A 192 0.55 -12.83 -8.79
CA TRP A 192 1.40 -13.37 -7.74
C TRP A 192 1.02 -12.85 -6.36
N LEU A 193 0.77 -11.55 -6.21
CA LEU A 193 0.37 -10.96 -4.93
C LEU A 193 -1.00 -11.45 -4.47
N VAL A 194 -1.97 -11.57 -5.38
CA VAL A 194 -3.29 -12.12 -5.07
C VAL A 194 -3.14 -13.58 -4.63
N LEU A 195 -2.59 -14.45 -5.47
CA LEU A 195 -2.53 -15.88 -5.17
C LEU A 195 -1.59 -16.20 -4.00
N GLY A 196 -0.38 -15.65 -4.02
CA GLY A 196 0.62 -15.84 -2.97
C GLY A 196 0.23 -15.19 -1.66
N GLY A 197 -0.35 -13.98 -1.70
CA GLY A 197 -0.87 -13.32 -0.51
C GLY A 197 -2.06 -14.07 0.10
N GLY A 198 -2.96 -14.59 -0.73
CA GLY A 198 -4.08 -15.42 -0.27
C GLY A 198 -3.60 -16.72 0.37
N LEU A 199 -2.63 -17.40 -0.26
CA LEU A 199 -2.02 -18.60 0.31
C LEU A 199 -1.32 -18.33 1.64
N LEU A 200 -0.52 -17.27 1.73
CA LEU A 200 0.16 -16.89 2.97
C LEU A 200 -0.83 -16.52 4.07
N THR A 201 -1.88 -15.76 3.74
CA THR A 201 -2.93 -15.41 4.69
C THR A 201 -3.61 -16.67 5.22
N ARG A 202 -3.95 -17.60 4.32
CA ARG A 202 -4.51 -18.90 4.70
C ARG A 202 -3.56 -19.67 5.62
N LEU A 203 -2.27 -19.74 5.31
CA LEU A 203 -1.30 -20.50 6.13
C LEU A 203 -1.01 -19.84 7.48
N ALA A 204 -1.09 -18.51 7.57
CA ALA A 204 -0.78 -17.77 8.79
C ALA A 204 -1.97 -17.66 9.74
N LEU A 205 -3.20 -17.78 9.24
CA LEU A 205 -4.44 -17.53 9.98
C LEU A 205 -5.43 -18.73 9.95
N ALA A 206 -5.03 -19.88 9.41
CA ALA A 206 -5.75 -21.16 9.56
C ALA A 206 -5.23 -21.94 10.77
#